data_AF-A0AAV5UJ27-F1
#
_entry.id   AF-A0AAV5UJ27-F1
#
_cell.length_a   1.000
_cell.length_b   1.000
_cell.length_c   1.000
_cell.angle_alpha   90.00
_cell.angle_beta   90.00
_cell.angle_gamma   90.00
#
_symmetry.space_group_name_H-M   'P 1'
#
loop_
_entity.id
_entity.type
_entity.pdbx_description
1 polymer ?
#
loop_
_entity_poly.entity_id
_entity_poly.type
_entity_poly.pdbx_seq_one_letter_code
_entity_poly.pdbx_strand_id
1 'polypeptide(L)'
;PIQLRNMTSIRSYSFIVLFALLHFSSEKVIGIPKPDLDDQESLYIPRNHQPNALGSLMRMAYNHSIPVEALRACELELGIACSSPSPDGTHKCITPVDVCDHEPHCPRGEDETPVICFFYKMHFVEQDRLRNHAIALYREMSHHTPRAHGH
;
A
#
# COMPACT_ATOMS: atom_id res chain seq x y z
N PRO A 1 -4.30 72.89 -24.78
CA PRO A 1 -3.17 71.95 -24.94
C PRO A 1 -2.79 71.37 -23.56
N ILE A 2 -3.12 70.13 -23.22
CA ILE A 2 -2.47 68.88 -23.64
C ILE A 2 -3.48 67.76 -23.36
N GLN A 3 -3.72 66.89 -24.35
CA GLN A 3 -4.60 65.73 -24.18
C GLN A 3 -3.87 64.58 -23.49
N LEU A 4 -4.43 64.08 -22.38
CA LEU A 4 -4.04 62.84 -21.73
C LEU A 4 -4.66 61.65 -22.48
N ARG A 5 -3.84 60.89 -23.20
CA ARG A 5 -4.21 59.59 -23.77
C ARG A 5 -4.04 58.50 -22.72
N ASN A 6 -5.14 57.85 -22.36
CA ASN A 6 -5.16 56.57 -21.66
C ASN A 6 -4.57 55.48 -22.57
N MET A 7 -3.46 54.87 -22.17
CA MET A 7 -2.97 53.60 -22.70
C MET A 7 -3.22 52.52 -21.66
N THR A 8 -4.38 51.87 -21.73
CA THR A 8 -4.64 50.62 -21.02
C THR A 8 -3.86 49.51 -21.73
N SER A 9 -2.89 48.97 -20.98
CA SER A 9 -1.90 48.00 -21.42
C SER A 9 -2.53 46.62 -21.64
N ILE A 10 -2.34 46.09 -22.84
CA ILE A 10 -2.85 44.82 -23.42
C ILE A 10 -2.15 43.59 -22.79
N ARG A 11 -1.77 43.62 -21.50
CA ARG A 11 -0.96 42.55 -20.88
C ARG A 11 -1.76 41.43 -20.22
N SER A 12 -3.08 41.51 -20.17
CA SER A 12 -3.90 40.54 -19.42
C SER A 12 -4.41 39.34 -20.24
N TYR A 13 -4.28 39.33 -21.57
CA TYR A 13 -4.84 38.26 -22.40
C TYR A 13 -3.91 37.06 -22.61
N SER A 14 -2.61 37.19 -22.33
CA SER A 14 -1.65 36.10 -22.52
C SER A 14 -1.74 35.01 -21.44
N PHE A 15 -2.19 35.35 -20.23
CA PHE A 15 -2.30 34.39 -19.13
C PHE A 15 -3.51 33.45 -19.25
N ILE A 16 -4.61 33.91 -19.86
CA ILE A 16 -5.84 33.10 -19.99
C ILE A 16 -5.65 31.98 -21.01
N VAL A 17 -4.90 32.22 -22.10
CA VAL A 17 -4.62 31.19 -23.11
C VAL A 17 -3.68 30.10 -22.56
N LEU A 18 -2.74 30.46 -21.67
CA LEU A 18 -1.83 29.48 -21.06
C LEU A 18 -2.57 28.55 -20.07
N PHE A 19 -3.55 29.07 -19.32
CA PHE A 19 -4.36 28.26 -18.40
C PHE A 19 -5.30 27.30 -19.14
N ALA A 20 -5.85 27.72 -20.28
CA ALA A 20 -6.73 26.86 -21.09
C ALA A 20 -5.99 25.66 -21.72
N LEU A 21 -4.69 25.81 -22.04
CA LEU A 21 -3.88 24.73 -22.61
C LEU A 21 -3.41 23.72 -21.56
N LEU A 22 -3.28 24.10 -20.29
CA LEU A 22 -2.87 23.18 -19.22
C LEU A 22 -4.00 22.28 -18.69
N HIS A 23 -5.27 22.59 -18.99
CA HIS A 23 -6.41 21.74 -18.59
C HIS A 23 -6.85 20.72 -19.65
N PHE A 24 -6.23 20.69 -20.83
CA PHE A 24 -6.59 19.77 -21.92
C PHE A 24 -5.74 18.49 -22.01
N SER A 25 -4.96 18.17 -20.97
CA SER A 25 -4.41 16.82 -20.77
C SER A 25 -5.47 15.93 -20.12
N SER A 26 -6.61 15.77 -20.80
CA SER A 26 -7.58 14.73 -20.48
C SER A 26 -6.91 13.40 -20.82
N GLU A 27 -6.39 12.74 -19.79
CA GLU A 27 -6.01 11.34 -19.86
C GLU A 27 -7.20 10.59 -20.44
N LYS A 28 -7.05 10.13 -21.69
CA LYS A 28 -7.75 8.94 -22.14
C LYS A 28 -7.25 7.82 -21.23
N VAL A 29 -7.94 7.65 -20.11
CA VAL A 29 -7.95 6.40 -19.36
C VAL A 29 -8.45 5.37 -20.36
N ILE A 30 -7.50 4.69 -21.00
CA ILE A 30 -7.74 3.42 -21.66
C ILE A 30 -8.38 2.58 -20.57
N GLY A 31 -9.70 2.38 -20.67
CA GLY A 31 -10.41 1.46 -19.82
C GLY A 31 -9.77 0.10 -20.03
N ILE A 32 -8.86 -0.27 -19.14
CA ILE A 32 -8.43 -1.66 -18.97
C ILE A 32 -9.75 -2.40 -18.77
N PRO A 33 -10.08 -3.40 -19.61
CA PRO A 33 -11.23 -4.24 -19.39
C PRO A 33 -11.15 -4.73 -17.94
N LYS A 34 -12.09 -4.32 -17.10
CA LYS A 34 -12.21 -4.92 -15.77
C LYS A 34 -12.51 -6.40 -16.05
N PRO A 35 -11.61 -7.33 -15.69
CA PRO A 35 -11.95 -8.73 -15.80
C PRO A 35 -13.19 -8.93 -14.93
N ASP A 36 -14.22 -9.54 -15.51
CA ASP A 36 -15.45 -9.91 -14.81
C ASP A 36 -15.05 -10.65 -13.53
N LEU A 37 -15.29 -9.98 -12.40
CA LEU A 37 -14.77 -10.33 -11.08
C LEU A 37 -15.72 -11.27 -10.31
N ASP A 38 -16.75 -11.79 -10.98
CA ASP A 38 -17.77 -12.63 -10.34
C ASP A 38 -17.30 -14.08 -10.09
N ASP A 39 -16.20 -14.50 -10.72
CA ASP A 39 -15.60 -15.83 -10.50
C ASP A 39 -14.28 -15.77 -9.69
N GLN A 40 -14.01 -14.68 -8.96
CA GLN A 40 -13.10 -14.76 -7.80
C GLN A 40 -13.83 -15.47 -6.66
N GLU A 41 -14.17 -16.74 -6.90
CA GLU A 41 -14.47 -17.71 -5.87
C GLU A 41 -13.25 -17.71 -4.93
N SER A 42 -13.44 -17.01 -3.82
CA SER A 42 -12.59 -16.95 -2.64
C SER A 42 -11.61 -18.12 -2.60
N LEU A 43 -10.39 -17.89 -3.07
CA LEU A 43 -9.27 -18.75 -2.71
C LEU A 43 -9.21 -18.68 -1.19
N TYR A 44 -9.77 -19.71 -0.53
CA TYR A 44 -9.86 -19.78 0.92
C TYR A 44 -8.44 -19.92 1.45
N ILE A 45 -7.80 -18.79 1.68
CA ILE A 45 -6.62 -18.70 2.53
C ILE A 45 -7.19 -18.70 3.95
N PRO A 46 -6.96 -19.76 4.76
CA PRO A 46 -7.52 -19.81 6.10
C PRO A 46 -7.02 -18.60 6.90
N ARG A 47 -7.91 -17.64 7.18
CA ARG A 47 -7.56 -16.42 7.95
C ARG A 47 -7.07 -16.72 9.36
N ASN A 48 -7.36 -17.92 9.88
CA ASN A 48 -7.16 -18.23 11.29
C ASN A 48 -5.72 -18.51 11.70
N HIS A 49 -4.75 -18.66 10.79
CA HIS A 49 -3.40 -19.10 11.17
C HIS A 49 -2.27 -18.68 10.24
N GLN A 50 -2.39 -17.55 9.53
CA GLN A 50 -1.18 -16.90 9.02
C GLN A 50 -0.65 -15.99 10.14
N PRO A 51 0.38 -16.40 10.91
CA PRO A 51 1.14 -15.42 11.67
C PRO A 51 1.54 -14.35 10.66
N ASN A 52 1.21 -13.09 10.94
CA ASN A 52 1.56 -11.99 10.07
C ASN A 52 3.07 -12.08 9.83
N ALA A 53 3.46 -12.59 8.65
CA ALA A 53 4.85 -12.88 8.32
C ALA A 53 5.69 -11.60 8.45
N LEU A 54 5.03 -10.44 8.27
CA LEU A 54 5.54 -9.11 8.55
C LEU A 54 5.95 -8.93 10.03
N GLY A 55 5.14 -9.32 11.01
CA GLY A 55 5.48 -9.25 12.43
C GLY A 55 6.71 -10.10 12.77
N SER A 56 6.81 -11.30 12.19
CA SER A 56 8.00 -12.16 12.32
C SER A 56 9.24 -11.59 11.60
N LEU A 57 9.07 -10.96 10.44
CA LEU A 57 10.12 -10.24 9.71
C LEU A 57 10.64 -9.05 10.50
N MET A 58 9.73 -8.26 11.08
CA MET A 58 10.07 -7.11 11.91
C MET A 58 10.75 -7.55 13.21
N ARG A 59 10.32 -8.68 13.80
CA ARG A 59 11.01 -9.30 14.94
C ARG A 59 12.45 -9.71 14.61
N MET A 60 12.71 -10.17 13.38
CA MET A 60 14.08 -10.43 12.90
C MET A 60 14.86 -9.14 12.64
N ALA A 61 14.21 -8.10 12.11
CA ALA A 61 14.85 -6.81 11.82
C ALA A 61 15.24 -6.03 13.10
N TYR A 62 14.41 -6.10 14.15
CA TYR A 62 14.55 -5.27 15.34
C TYR A 62 15.20 -5.94 16.56
N ASN A 63 15.78 -7.12 16.38
CA ASN A 63 16.70 -7.77 17.30
C ASN A 63 16.29 -7.66 18.79
N HIS A 64 15.30 -8.46 19.20
CA HIS A 64 14.91 -8.69 20.60
C HIS A 64 14.48 -7.47 21.45
N SER A 65 14.34 -6.27 20.87
CA SER A 65 13.98 -5.05 21.61
C SER A 65 12.51 -5.02 22.06
N ILE A 66 11.63 -5.77 21.41
CA ILE A 66 10.20 -5.82 21.72
C ILE A 66 9.88 -7.09 22.54
N PRO A 67 9.22 -6.97 23.71
CA PRO A 67 8.70 -8.10 24.46
C PRO A 67 7.75 -8.97 23.61
N VAL A 68 7.80 -10.29 23.80
CA VAL A 68 6.97 -11.23 23.03
C VAL A 68 5.48 -10.98 23.26
N GLU A 69 5.13 -10.55 24.46
CA GLU A 69 3.77 -10.22 24.88
C GLU A 69 3.23 -9.00 24.12
N ALA A 70 4.07 -7.97 23.93
CA ALA A 70 3.72 -6.78 23.18
C ALA A 70 3.55 -7.08 21.68
N LEU A 71 4.45 -7.90 21.11
CA LEU A 71 4.29 -8.37 19.73
C LEU A 71 2.97 -9.12 19.54
N ARG A 72 2.67 -10.06 20.44
CA ARG A 72 1.45 -10.86 20.37
C ARG A 72 0.20 -10.00 20.55
N ALA A 73 0.24 -8.98 21.41
CA ALA A 73 -0.87 -8.06 21.60
C ALA A 73 -1.15 -7.27 20.31
N CYS A 74 -0.13 -6.70 19.67
CA CYS A 74 -0.32 -5.99 18.40
C CYS A 74 -0.76 -6.92 17.27
N GLU A 75 -0.25 -8.15 17.20
CA GLU A 75 -0.66 -9.13 16.18
C GLU A 75 -2.15 -9.49 16.27
N LEU A 76 -2.72 -9.56 17.48
CA LEU A 76 -4.16 -9.80 17.67
C LEU A 76 -5.03 -8.65 17.12
N GLU A 77 -4.50 -7.43 17.11
CA GLU A 77 -5.15 -6.24 16.55
C GLU A 77 -4.82 -6.03 15.07
N LEU A 78 -4.14 -7.00 14.43
CA LEU A 78 -3.62 -6.88 13.06
C LEU A 78 -2.67 -5.68 12.88
N GLY A 79 -2.04 -5.24 13.97
CA GLY A 79 -1.08 -4.17 14.00
C GLY A 79 0.37 -4.64 14.00
N ILE A 80 1.26 -3.65 14.05
CA ILE A 80 2.71 -3.78 14.07
C ILE A 80 3.21 -3.07 15.32
N ALA A 81 3.97 -3.77 16.15
CA ALA A 81 4.55 -3.19 17.36
C ALA A 81 5.74 -2.29 17.02
N CYS A 82 5.76 -1.09 17.57
CA CYS A 82 6.93 -0.22 17.58
C CYS A 82 8.05 -0.83 18.43
N SER A 83 9.29 -0.65 17.99
CA SER A 83 10.49 -1.15 18.67
C SER A 83 10.84 -0.37 19.92
N SER A 84 10.77 0.94 19.84
CA SER A 84 10.97 1.83 20.97
C SER A 84 9.68 1.91 21.78
N PRO A 85 9.73 1.72 23.12
CA PRO A 85 8.57 1.95 23.95
C PRO A 85 8.23 3.44 24.00
N SER A 86 6.95 3.71 24.24
CA SER A 86 6.40 5.00 24.62
C SER A 86 6.96 5.46 25.99
N PRO A 87 6.80 6.73 26.37
CA PRO A 87 7.30 7.25 27.66
C PRO A 87 6.77 6.53 28.90
N ASP A 88 5.62 5.87 28.79
CA ASP A 88 4.99 5.04 29.83
C ASP A 88 5.53 3.60 29.87
N GLY A 89 6.47 3.24 29.00
CA GLY A 89 7.05 1.91 28.89
C GLY A 89 6.21 0.93 28.05
N THR A 90 5.09 1.37 27.47
CA THR A 90 4.25 0.53 26.61
C THR A 90 4.76 0.55 25.16
N HIS A 91 4.59 -0.55 24.43
CA HIS A 91 4.88 -0.56 23.00
C HIS A 91 3.63 -0.16 22.23
N LYS A 92 3.72 0.92 21.45
CA LYS A 92 2.63 1.36 20.58
C LYS A 92 2.43 0.36 19.43
N CYS A 93 1.18 0.07 19.10
CA CYS A 93 0.82 -0.66 17.88
C CYS A 93 0.41 0.35 16.81
N ILE A 94 0.93 0.18 15.59
CA ILE A 94 0.54 0.94 14.41
C ILE A 94 -0.07 0.00 13.37
N THR A 95 -0.83 0.53 12.42
CA THR A 95 -1.41 -0.31 11.37
C THR A 95 -0.39 -0.56 10.25
N PRO A 96 -0.54 -1.61 9.43
CA PRO A 96 0.37 -1.84 8.32
C PRO A 96 0.43 -0.69 7.30
N VAL A 97 -0.63 0.10 7.16
CA VAL A 97 -0.65 1.24 6.21
C VAL A 97 0.12 2.46 6.72
N ASP A 98 0.35 2.53 8.03
CA ASP A 98 1.13 3.59 8.68
C ASP A 98 2.64 3.38 8.50
N VAL A 99 3.08 2.23 7.99
CA VAL A 99 4.50 1.95 7.77
C VAL A 99 4.94 2.52 6.43
N CYS A 100 5.91 3.44 6.46
CA CYS A 100 6.51 4.06 5.28
C CYS A 100 5.55 4.97 4.51
N ASP A 101 4.71 5.69 5.24
CA ASP A 101 3.75 6.66 4.71
C ASP A 101 4.30 8.10 4.70
N HIS A 102 5.55 8.30 5.14
CA HIS A 102 6.23 9.58 5.33
C HIS A 102 5.80 10.38 6.57
N GLU A 103 4.99 9.80 7.45
CA GLU A 103 4.63 10.36 8.75
C GLU A 103 5.16 9.44 9.87
N PRO A 104 5.83 9.99 10.90
CA PRO A 104 6.34 9.16 11.99
C PRO A 104 5.21 8.76 12.95
N HIS A 105 4.82 7.49 12.94
CA HIS A 105 3.82 6.93 13.85
C HIS A 105 4.44 6.23 15.04
N CYS A 106 5.63 5.64 14.90
CA CYS A 106 6.35 5.05 16.02
C CYS A 106 7.23 6.06 16.77
N PRO A 107 7.54 5.81 18.06
CA PRO A 107 8.49 6.63 18.79
C PRO A 107 9.83 6.68 18.03
N ARG A 108 10.40 7.87 17.89
CA ARG A 108 11.64 8.14 17.14
C ARG A 108 11.54 7.93 15.62
N GLY A 109 10.35 7.71 15.05
CA GLY A 109 10.16 7.56 13.60
C GLY A 109 10.84 6.32 13.02
N GLU A 110 10.92 5.25 13.81
CA GLU A 110 11.59 3.99 13.43
C GLU A 110 10.85 3.23 12.31
N ASP A 111 9.54 3.43 12.20
CA ASP A 111 8.66 2.99 11.11
C ASP A 111 9.03 3.60 9.75
N GLU A 112 9.64 4.79 9.74
CA GLU A 112 10.06 5.51 8.52
C GLU A 112 11.53 5.29 8.17
N THR A 113 12.22 4.36 8.85
CA THR A 113 13.65 4.14 8.57
C THR A 113 13.87 3.44 7.22
N PRO A 114 14.95 3.77 6.48
CA PRO A 114 15.21 3.16 5.18
C PRO A 114 15.27 1.63 5.20
N VAL A 115 15.77 1.05 6.31
CA VAL A 115 15.86 -0.39 6.50
C VAL A 115 14.47 -1.01 6.61
N ILE A 116 13.58 -0.39 7.40
CA ILE A 116 12.23 -0.90 7.62
C ILE A 116 11.40 -0.77 6.37
N CYS A 117 11.50 0.36 5.68
CA CYS A 117 10.84 0.54 4.40
C CYS A 117 11.35 -0.40 3.31
N PHE A 118 12.64 -0.75 3.32
CA PHE A 118 13.17 -1.76 2.43
C PHE A 118 12.51 -3.13 2.68
N PHE A 119 12.53 -3.61 3.93
CA PHE A 119 11.96 -4.92 4.26
C PHE A 119 10.45 -4.96 4.08
N TYR A 120 9.75 -3.89 4.45
CA TYR A 120 8.30 -3.75 4.24
C TYR A 120 7.96 -3.86 2.75
N LYS A 121 8.61 -3.06 1.90
CA LYS A 121 8.37 -3.12 0.44
C LYS A 121 8.71 -4.49 -0.15
N MET A 122 9.84 -5.08 0.26
CA MET A 122 10.22 -6.42 -0.20
C MET A 122 9.21 -7.49 0.21
N HIS A 123 8.64 -7.38 1.41
CA HIS A 123 7.62 -8.30 1.89
C HIS A 123 6.36 -8.25 1.01
N PHE A 124 5.84 -7.06 0.72
CA PHE A 124 4.67 -6.90 -0.15
C PHE A 124 4.93 -7.39 -1.57
N VAL A 125 6.09 -7.06 -2.15
CA VAL A 125 6.48 -7.53 -3.47
C VAL A 125 6.53 -9.06 -3.53
N GLU A 126 7.12 -9.70 -2.53
CA GLU A 126 7.20 -11.17 -2.49
C GLU A 126 5.84 -11.81 -2.23
N GLN A 127 5.01 -11.22 -1.37
CA GLN A 127 3.66 -11.71 -1.11
C GLN A 127 2.79 -11.65 -2.36
N ASP A 128 2.87 -10.57 -3.13
CA ASP A 128 2.18 -10.45 -4.42
C ASP A 128 2.69 -11.47 -5.44
N ARG A 129 4.02 -11.68 -5.50
CA ARG A 129 4.63 -12.71 -6.37
C ARG A 129 4.10 -14.10 -6.03
N LEU A 130 4.09 -14.47 -4.75
CA LEU A 130 3.59 -15.76 -4.27
C LEU A 130 2.09 -15.93 -4.52
N ARG A 131 1.29 -14.88 -4.31
CA ARG A 131 -0.14 -14.89 -4.59
C ARG A 131 -0.42 -15.14 -6.07
N ASN A 132 0.28 -14.45 -6.96
CA ASN A 132 0.13 -14.63 -8.41
C ASN A 132 0.51 -16.06 -8.84
N HIS A 133 1.57 -16.62 -8.26
CA HIS A 133 1.98 -18.00 -8.53
C HIS A 133 0.93 -19.02 -8.05
N ALA A 134 0.34 -18.80 -6.86
CA ALA A 134 -0.72 -19.67 -6.33
C ALA A 134 -1.97 -19.64 -7.23
N ILE A 135 -2.36 -18.47 -7.73
CA ILE A 135 -3.47 -18.33 -8.69
C ILE A 135 -3.19 -19.08 -9.98
N ALA A 136 -1.96 -19.00 -10.51
CA ALA A 136 -1.56 -19.71 -11.72
C ALA A 136 -1.67 -21.23 -11.56
N LEU A 137 -1.14 -21.78 -10.46
CA LEU A 137 -1.23 -23.21 -10.13
C LEU A 137 -2.69 -23.67 -9.99
N TYR A 138 -3.52 -22.87 -9.32
CA TYR A 138 -4.94 -23.19 -9.14
C TYR A 138 -5.68 -23.28 -10.49
N ARG A 139 -5.41 -22.37 -11.42
CA ARG A 139 -5.99 -22.39 -12.77
C ARG A 139 -5.52 -23.61 -13.58
N GLU A 140 -4.25 -23.97 -13.48
CA GLU A 140 -3.73 -25.16 -14.16
C GLU A 140 -4.44 -26.44 -13.67
N MET A 141 -4.62 -26.58 -12.36
CA MET A 141 -5.34 -27.71 -11.77
C MET A 141 -6.81 -27.76 -12.19
N SER A 142 -7.51 -26.62 -12.26
CA SER A 142 -8.93 -26.59 -12.64
C SER A 142 -9.15 -26.92 -14.12
N HIS A 143 -8.16 -26.71 -14.98
CA HIS A 143 -8.21 -27.17 -16.38
C HIS A 143 -7.97 -28.67 -16.57
N HIS A 144 -7.60 -29.40 -15.51
CA HIS A 144 -7.30 -30.83 -15.58
C HIS A 144 -8.31 -31.72 -14.84
N THR A 145 -9.39 -31.16 -14.27
CA THR A 145 -10.50 -31.98 -13.78
C THR A 145 -11.22 -32.63 -14.98
N PRO A 146 -11.20 -33.96 -15.11
CA PRO A 146 -11.94 -34.63 -16.16
C PRO A 146 -13.41 -34.27 -16.02
N ARG A 147 -14.05 -33.81 -17.10
CA ARG A 147 -15.51 -33.74 -17.16
C ARG A 147 -16.03 -35.12 -16.79
N ALA A 148 -16.64 -35.24 -15.62
CA ALA A 148 -17.38 -36.44 -15.25
C ALA A 148 -18.48 -36.60 -16.31
N HIS A 149 -18.22 -37.47 -17.28
CA HIS A 149 -19.24 -37.91 -18.21
C HIS A 149 -20.24 -38.70 -17.38
N GLY A 150 -21.36 -38.04 -17.04
CA GLY A 150 -22.49 -38.66 -16.37
C GLY A 150 -23.00 -39.85 -17.18
N HIS A 151 -23.15 -40.98 -16.50
CA HIS A 151 -23.91 -42.13 -16.96
C HIS A 151 -25.38 -41.99 -16.56
#